data_AF-A0A359KPL8-F1
#
_entry.id   AF-A0A359KPL8-F1
#
_cell.length_a   1.000
_cell.length_b   1.000
_cell.length_c   1.000
_cell.angle_alpha   90.00
_cell.angle_beta   90.00
_cell.angle_gamma   90.00
#
_symmetry.space_group_name_H-M   'P 1'
#
loop_
_entity.id
_entity.type
_entity.pdbx_description
1 polymer ?
#
loop_
_entity_poly.entity_id
_entity_poly.type
_entity_poly.pdbx_seq_one_letter_code
_entity_poly.pdbx_strand_id
1 'polypeptide(L)'
;RDKVDKLEYHLRQKGLLPHAPIVRVFDAKGQTDVWTVRKAGLGLLMSIRGDAKPIPGIEDVSVPVEHLAEYVAEIKRVCADYGTVAAYYAHASAGCLHIRPLVNLKDAQGVRVMDEITRAAAEMAHRFSGVLSGEHGDGLQRSELNETIFGPELYQAMR
;
A
#
# COMPACT_ATOMS: atom_id res chain seq x y z
N ARG A 1 23.31 -11.49 15.32
CA ARG A 1 22.51 -12.52 16.02
C ARG A 1 21.64 -11.87 17.09
N ASP A 2 22.23 -11.12 18.04
CA ASP A 2 21.51 -10.31 19.04
C ASP A 2 20.32 -9.48 18.51
N LYS A 3 20.47 -8.74 17.41
CA LYS A 3 19.35 -7.98 16.80
C LYS A 3 18.17 -8.86 16.35
N VAL A 4 18.45 -10.05 15.82
CA VAL A 4 17.42 -10.99 15.37
C VAL A 4 16.71 -11.59 16.58
N ASP A 5 17.45 -11.93 17.64
CA ASP A 5 16.88 -12.44 18.87
C ASP A 5 15.95 -11.41 19.55
N LYS A 6 16.39 -10.14 19.60
CA LYS A 6 15.57 -9.03 20.12
C LYS A 6 14.29 -8.81 19.31
N LEU A 7 14.38 -8.85 17.98
CA LEU A 7 13.23 -8.71 17.11
C LEU A 7 12.23 -9.86 17.31
N GLU A 8 12.72 -11.10 17.31
CA GLU A 8 11.87 -12.27 17.54
C GLU A 8 11.18 -12.22 18.91
N TYR A 9 11.93 -11.87 19.97
CA TYR A 9 11.36 -11.68 21.30
C TYR A 9 10.25 -10.61 21.28
N HIS A 10 10.51 -9.46 20.66
CA HIS A 10 9.53 -8.39 20.54
C HIS A 10 8.26 -8.84 19.82
N LEU A 11 8.39 -9.51 18.66
CA LEU A 11 7.27 -10.00 17.87
C LEU A 11 6.41 -11.02 18.64
N ARG A 12 7.06 -11.91 19.40
CA ARG A 12 6.38 -12.89 20.25
C ARG A 12 5.64 -12.24 21.43
N GLN A 13 6.29 -11.30 22.12
CA GLN A 13 5.67 -10.56 23.23
C GLN A 13 4.45 -9.75 22.79
N LYS A 14 4.48 -9.20 21.57
CA LYS A 14 3.36 -8.47 20.99
C LYS A 14 2.26 -9.38 20.41
N GLY A 15 2.46 -10.70 20.39
CA GLY A 15 1.49 -11.64 19.82
C GLY A 15 1.24 -11.44 18.32
N LEU A 16 2.19 -10.84 17.58
CA LEU A 16 2.00 -10.46 16.17
C LEU A 16 2.19 -11.63 15.20
N LEU A 17 2.73 -12.76 15.67
CA LEU A 17 2.96 -13.98 14.88
C LEU A 17 2.51 -15.24 15.64
N PRO A 18 1.26 -15.33 16.09
CA PRO A 18 0.82 -16.43 16.96
C PRO A 18 0.82 -17.78 16.24
N HIS A 19 0.74 -17.77 14.90
CA HIS A 19 0.63 -18.97 14.06
C HIS A 19 1.64 -19.03 12.91
N ALA A 20 2.58 -18.08 12.85
CA ALA A 20 3.55 -17.99 11.75
C ALA A 20 4.95 -18.45 12.22
N PRO A 21 5.60 -19.41 11.53
CA PRO A 21 6.98 -19.76 11.84
C PRO A 21 7.92 -18.59 11.49
N ILE A 22 8.80 -18.24 12.42
CA ILE A 22 9.89 -17.29 12.17
C ILE A 22 11.06 -18.09 11.60
N VAL A 23 11.38 -17.86 10.33
CA VAL A 23 12.53 -18.49 9.66
C VAL A 23 13.73 -17.55 9.74
N ARG A 24 14.77 -17.97 10.46
CA ARG A 24 16.01 -17.22 10.59
C ARG A 24 16.94 -17.53 9.42
N VAL A 25 17.30 -16.51 8.65
CA VAL A 25 18.14 -16.66 7.45
C VAL A 25 19.44 -15.87 7.62
N PHE A 26 20.54 -16.59 7.82
CA PHE A 26 21.85 -15.98 8.10
C PHE A 26 22.85 -16.11 6.94
N ASP A 27 22.65 -17.09 6.05
CA ASP A 27 23.52 -17.30 4.90
C ASP A 27 23.16 -16.37 3.74
N ALA A 28 24.16 -16.02 2.94
CA ALA A 28 24.01 -15.07 1.84
C ALA A 28 23.03 -15.56 0.76
N LYS A 29 22.98 -16.88 0.53
CA LYS A 29 22.07 -17.46 -0.46
C LYS A 29 20.62 -17.28 -0.02
N GLY A 30 20.27 -17.69 1.21
CA GLY A 30 18.92 -17.54 1.72
C GLY A 30 18.49 -16.06 1.77
N GLN A 31 19.38 -15.15 2.16
CA GLN A 31 19.08 -13.70 2.13
C GLN A 31 18.78 -13.23 0.70
N THR A 32 19.55 -13.69 -0.28
CA THR A 32 19.34 -13.40 -1.70
C THR A 32 18.00 -13.95 -2.18
N ASP A 33 17.62 -15.16 -1.78
CA ASP A 33 16.34 -15.78 -2.15
C ASP A 33 15.15 -14.96 -1.62
N VAL A 34 15.20 -14.50 -0.36
CA VAL A 34 14.17 -13.61 0.23
C VAL A 34 14.06 -12.29 -0.54
N TRP A 35 15.20 -11.65 -0.83
CA TRP A 35 15.21 -10.42 -1.62
C TRP A 35 14.67 -10.61 -3.03
N THR A 36 14.93 -11.77 -3.62
CA THR A 36 14.46 -12.11 -4.97
C THR A 36 12.94 -12.18 -5.01
N VAL A 37 12.30 -12.81 -4.02
CA VAL A 37 10.84 -12.82 -3.88
C VAL A 37 10.28 -11.39 -3.75
N ARG A 38 10.88 -10.55 -2.88
CA ARG A 38 10.43 -9.16 -2.71
C ARG A 38 10.55 -8.33 -3.99
N LYS A 39 11.61 -8.53 -4.79
CA LYS A 39 11.81 -7.82 -6.07
C LYS A 39 10.87 -8.34 -7.16
N ALA A 40 10.63 -9.65 -7.21
CA ALA A 40 9.74 -10.27 -8.19
C ALA A 40 8.25 -10.03 -7.91
N GLY A 41 7.88 -9.66 -6.67
CA GLY A 41 6.50 -9.58 -6.20
C GLY A 41 5.54 -8.84 -7.14
N LEU A 42 5.92 -7.65 -7.63
CA LEU A 42 5.06 -6.88 -8.55
C LEU A 42 4.82 -7.61 -9.88
N GLY A 43 5.87 -8.19 -10.49
CA GLY A 43 5.73 -8.95 -11.73
C GLY A 43 4.86 -10.20 -11.56
N LEU A 44 4.99 -10.89 -10.42
CA LEU A 44 4.15 -12.02 -10.06
C LEU A 44 2.68 -11.61 -9.86
N LEU A 45 2.43 -10.48 -9.18
CA LEU A 45 1.09 -9.92 -8.98
C LEU A 45 0.42 -9.55 -10.31
N MET A 46 1.15 -8.96 -11.26
CA MET A 46 0.58 -8.63 -12.58
C MET A 46 0.24 -9.87 -13.42
N SER A 47 0.83 -11.02 -13.08
CA SER A 47 0.64 -12.31 -13.77
C SER A 47 -0.61 -13.07 -13.32
N ILE A 48 -1.40 -12.54 -12.39
CA ILE A 48 -2.70 -13.10 -11.98
C ILE A 48 -3.59 -13.34 -13.22
N ARG A 49 -4.18 -14.54 -13.34
CA ARG A 49 -5.07 -14.87 -14.46
C ARG A 49 -6.44 -14.20 -14.30
N GLY A 50 -7.03 -13.79 -15.41
CA GLY A 50 -8.33 -13.12 -15.45
C GLY A 50 -8.23 -11.65 -15.85
N ASP A 51 -9.40 -11.01 -15.98
CA ASP A 51 -9.53 -9.62 -16.41
C ASP A 51 -9.26 -8.62 -15.29
N ALA A 52 -9.57 -8.99 -14.03
CA ALA A 52 -9.22 -8.18 -12.87
C ALA A 52 -7.71 -8.20 -12.64
N LYS A 53 -7.11 -7.03 -12.47
CA LYS A 53 -5.68 -6.84 -12.26
C LYS A 53 -5.41 -5.96 -11.05
N PRO A 54 -4.24 -6.07 -10.40
CA PRO A 54 -3.86 -5.16 -9.32
C PRO A 54 -3.48 -3.79 -9.92
N ILE A 55 -4.46 -2.90 -9.98
CA ILE A 55 -4.38 -1.62 -10.68
C ILE A 55 -3.65 -0.56 -9.81
N PRO A 56 -2.70 0.21 -10.39
CA PRO A 56 -2.13 1.38 -9.72
C PRO A 56 -3.14 2.53 -9.66
N GLY A 57 -3.04 3.37 -8.63
CA GLY A 57 -3.82 4.58 -8.41
C GLY A 57 -3.59 5.09 -6.99
N ILE A 58 -3.63 4.17 -6.02
CA ILE A 58 -3.37 4.42 -4.59
C ILE A 58 -2.10 3.70 -4.09
N GLU A 59 -1.21 3.34 -5.01
CA GLU A 59 -0.06 2.49 -4.74
C GLU A 59 1.17 3.22 -4.21
N ASP A 60 1.02 4.48 -3.82
CA ASP A 60 2.14 5.29 -3.35
C ASP A 60 1.74 6.23 -2.21
N VAL A 61 0.68 5.86 -1.49
CA VAL A 61 0.19 6.68 -0.36
C VAL A 61 1.18 6.61 0.79
N SER A 62 1.52 7.76 1.35
CA SER A 62 2.35 7.87 2.55
C SER A 62 1.58 8.50 3.69
N VAL A 63 1.59 7.83 4.85
CA VAL A 63 0.99 8.33 6.11
C VAL A 63 2.01 8.20 7.24
N PRO A 64 1.90 8.97 8.34
CA PRO A 64 2.73 8.77 9.53
C PRO A 64 2.70 7.30 9.99
N VAL A 65 3.85 6.78 10.41
CA VAL A 65 4.05 5.33 10.66
C VAL A 65 3.12 4.81 11.76
N GLU A 66 2.79 5.65 12.74
CA GLU A 66 1.83 5.38 13.80
C GLU A 66 0.41 5.12 13.29
N HIS A 67 0.04 5.66 12.12
CA HIS A 67 -1.28 5.50 11.51
C HIS A 67 -1.33 4.38 10.45
N LEU A 68 -0.19 3.78 10.11
CA LEU A 68 -0.09 2.84 8.99
C LEU A 68 -1.03 1.63 9.13
N ALA A 69 -1.14 1.07 10.33
CA ALA A 69 -2.01 -0.08 10.58
C ALA A 69 -3.50 0.27 10.43
N GLU A 70 -3.90 1.45 10.91
CA GLU A 70 -5.27 1.95 10.84
C GLU A 70 -5.66 2.27 9.39
N TYR A 71 -4.80 2.97 8.66
CA TYR A 71 -4.99 3.28 7.25
C TYR A 71 -5.14 2.00 6.40
N VAL A 72 -4.28 1.00 6.61
CA VAL A 72 -4.39 -0.29 5.91
C VAL A 72 -5.71 -1.00 6.22
N ALA A 73 -6.18 -0.95 7.47
CA ALA A 73 -7.45 -1.54 7.87
C ALA A 73 -8.64 -0.84 7.21
N GLU A 74 -8.65 0.50 7.18
CA GLU A 74 -9.70 1.27 6.51
C GLU A 74 -9.73 1.03 4.99
N ILE A 75 -8.58 1.04 4.32
CA ILE A 75 -8.51 0.72 2.88
C ILE A 75 -9.01 -0.70 2.59
N LYS A 76 -8.67 -1.66 3.46
CA LYS A 76 -9.17 -3.03 3.33
C LYS A 76 -10.70 -3.09 3.44
N ARG A 77 -11.29 -2.31 4.35
CA ARG A 77 -12.75 -2.19 4.48
C ARG A 77 -13.36 -1.59 3.22
N VAL A 78 -12.80 -0.49 2.72
CA VAL A 78 -13.27 0.15 1.47
C VAL A 78 -13.22 -0.82 0.29
N CYS A 79 -12.14 -1.57 0.12
CA CYS A 79 -12.07 -2.61 -0.92
C CYS A 79 -13.17 -3.67 -0.75
N ALA A 80 -13.40 -4.12 0.49
CA ALA A 80 -14.42 -5.11 0.80
C ALA A 80 -15.85 -4.61 0.54
N ASP A 81 -16.14 -3.33 0.82
CA ASP A 81 -17.43 -2.69 0.54
C ASP A 81 -17.75 -2.71 -0.97
N TYR A 82 -16.73 -2.67 -1.82
CA TYR A 82 -16.85 -2.83 -3.29
C TYR A 82 -16.69 -4.28 -3.78
N GLY A 83 -16.63 -5.26 -2.88
CA GLY A 83 -16.50 -6.67 -3.23
C GLY A 83 -15.15 -7.05 -3.86
N THR A 84 -14.10 -6.25 -3.62
CA THR A 84 -12.75 -6.52 -4.11
C THR A 84 -11.73 -6.66 -2.97
N VAL A 85 -10.52 -7.06 -3.33
CA VAL A 85 -9.34 -7.15 -2.47
C VAL A 85 -8.21 -6.32 -3.07
N ALA A 86 -7.15 -6.09 -2.31
CA ALA A 86 -5.97 -5.40 -2.81
C ALA A 86 -4.69 -6.19 -2.51
N ALA A 87 -3.67 -5.97 -3.34
CA ALA A 87 -2.30 -6.36 -3.02
C ALA A 87 -1.66 -5.27 -2.16
N TYR A 88 -0.86 -5.67 -1.17
CA TYR A 88 -0.19 -4.76 -0.24
C TYR A 88 1.30 -5.08 -0.18
N TYR A 89 2.14 -4.08 -0.40
CA TYR A 89 3.57 -4.08 -0.11
C TYR A 89 3.96 -2.67 0.34
N ALA A 90 5.10 -2.49 0.99
CA ALA A 90 5.39 -1.20 1.63
C ALA A 90 6.88 -0.93 1.80
N HIS A 91 7.22 0.35 1.92
CA HIS A 91 8.36 0.85 2.67
C HIS A 91 7.86 1.23 4.07
N ALA A 92 7.42 0.24 4.85
CA ALA A 92 6.65 0.45 6.07
C ALA A 92 7.34 1.35 7.12
N SER A 93 8.68 1.31 7.20
CA SER A 93 9.44 2.17 8.11
C SER A 93 9.44 3.66 7.70
N ALA A 94 9.09 3.96 6.46
CA ALA A 94 8.97 5.32 5.93
C ALA A 94 7.51 5.79 5.81
N GLY A 95 6.53 4.95 6.21
CA GLY A 95 5.11 5.29 6.08
C GLY A 95 4.54 5.13 4.67
N CYS A 96 5.37 4.76 3.68
CA CYS A 96 4.96 4.62 2.27
C CYS A 96 4.39 3.22 1.98
N LEU A 97 3.16 3.21 1.47
CA LEU A 97 2.36 2.02 1.19
C LEU A 97 2.12 1.88 -0.32
N HIS A 98 2.31 0.65 -0.78
CA HIS A 98 2.01 0.23 -2.13
C HIS A 98 0.81 -0.68 -2.16
N ILE A 99 -0.37 -0.07 -2.29
CA ILE A 99 -1.67 -0.75 -2.33
C ILE A 99 -2.21 -0.77 -3.75
N ARG A 100 -2.63 -1.94 -4.23
CA ARG A 100 -3.20 -2.11 -5.58
C ARG A 100 -4.51 -2.88 -5.53
N PRO A 101 -5.68 -2.21 -5.64
CA PRO A 101 -6.97 -2.87 -5.74
C PRO A 101 -7.05 -3.79 -6.96
N LEU A 102 -7.70 -4.95 -6.80
CA LEU A 102 -7.88 -5.93 -7.85
C LEU A 102 -9.16 -5.60 -8.64
N VAL A 103 -9.03 -4.90 -9.77
CA VAL A 103 -10.18 -4.33 -10.49
C VAL A 103 -10.10 -4.65 -11.98
N ASN A 104 -11.25 -4.87 -12.63
CA ASN A 104 -11.36 -5.02 -14.08
C ASN A 104 -11.66 -3.68 -14.75
N LEU A 105 -10.65 -3.00 -15.29
CA LEU A 105 -10.85 -1.73 -16.00
C LEU A 105 -11.43 -1.90 -17.41
N LYS A 106 -11.71 -3.12 -17.88
CA LYS A 106 -12.33 -3.35 -19.19
C LYS A 106 -13.84 -3.09 -19.19
N ASP A 107 -14.44 -2.93 -18.02
CA ASP A 107 -15.85 -2.60 -17.87
C ASP A 107 -16.06 -1.33 -17.05
N ALA A 108 -17.22 -0.70 -17.25
CA ALA A 108 -17.55 0.57 -16.62
C ALA A 108 -17.71 0.47 -15.09
N GLN A 109 -18.03 -0.72 -14.56
CA GLN A 109 -18.16 -0.91 -13.13
C GLN A 109 -16.78 -0.88 -12.46
N GLY A 110 -15.78 -1.55 -13.03
CA GLY A 110 -14.43 -1.51 -12.51
C GLY A 110 -13.80 -0.12 -12.59
N VAL A 111 -14.05 0.64 -13.67
CA VAL A 111 -13.61 2.04 -13.73
C VAL A 111 -14.20 2.87 -12.60
N ARG A 112 -15.52 2.75 -12.35
CA ARG A 112 -16.18 3.44 -11.22
C ARG A 112 -15.61 3.03 -9.87
N VAL A 113 -15.47 1.73 -9.62
CA VAL A 113 -14.90 1.22 -8.37
C VAL A 113 -13.48 1.74 -8.14
N MET A 114 -12.65 1.82 -9.19
CA MET A 114 -11.30 2.37 -9.06
C MET A 114 -11.31 3.85 -8.70
N ASP A 115 -12.17 4.66 -9.32
CA ASP A 115 -12.31 6.09 -8.99
C ASP A 115 -12.75 6.27 -7.52
N GLU A 116 -13.79 5.57 -7.10
CA GLU A 116 -14.32 5.62 -5.72
C GLU A 116 -13.28 5.22 -4.67
N ILE A 117 -12.53 4.13 -4.91
CA ILE A 117 -11.45 3.71 -4.01
C ILE A 117 -10.34 4.78 -3.96
N THR A 118 -10.03 5.40 -5.10
CA THR A 118 -8.97 6.42 -5.18
C THR A 118 -9.37 7.69 -4.40
N ARG A 119 -10.61 8.14 -4.55
CA ARG A 119 -11.14 9.29 -3.79
C ARG A 119 -11.18 9.00 -2.29
N ALA A 120 -11.68 7.83 -1.90
CA ALA A 120 -11.68 7.42 -0.50
C ALA A 120 -10.25 7.36 0.08
N ALA A 121 -9.28 6.85 -0.69
CA ALA A 121 -7.87 6.84 -0.28
C ALA A 121 -7.31 8.25 -0.09
N ALA A 122 -7.67 9.21 -0.93
CA ALA A 122 -7.25 10.61 -0.80
C ALA A 122 -7.81 11.26 0.45
N GLU A 123 -9.11 11.10 0.70
CA GLU A 123 -9.75 11.61 1.91
C GLU A 123 -9.15 11.00 3.18
N MET A 124 -8.90 9.69 3.17
CA MET A 124 -8.22 9.00 4.25
C MET A 124 -6.79 9.50 4.43
N ALA A 125 -6.01 9.62 3.35
CA ALA A 125 -4.65 10.13 3.42
C ALA A 125 -4.63 11.53 4.05
N HIS A 126 -5.52 12.43 3.62
CA HIS A 126 -5.67 13.76 4.23
C HIS A 126 -6.02 13.68 5.72
N ARG A 127 -7.01 12.86 6.11
CA ARG A 127 -7.38 12.65 7.53
C ARG A 127 -6.21 12.17 8.40
N PHE A 128 -5.36 11.30 7.85
CA PHE A 128 -4.17 10.79 8.52
C PHE A 128 -2.94 11.70 8.37
N SER A 129 -3.09 12.92 7.87
CA SER A 129 -1.98 13.87 7.63
C SER A 129 -0.90 13.28 6.69
N GLY A 130 -1.35 12.54 5.68
CA GLY A 130 -0.53 11.91 4.64
C GLY A 130 -0.68 12.54 3.26
N VAL A 131 -0.09 11.89 2.27
CA VAL A 131 -0.07 12.29 0.85
C VAL A 131 -0.36 11.10 -0.06
N LEU A 132 -0.91 11.36 -1.25
CA LEU A 132 -1.21 10.30 -2.23
C LEU A 132 0.00 9.75 -2.98
N SER A 133 1.11 10.48 -2.97
CA SER A 133 2.34 10.15 -3.67
C SER A 133 3.54 10.44 -2.77
N GLY A 134 4.21 9.39 -2.28
CA GLY A 134 5.45 9.48 -1.53
C GLY A 134 6.70 9.47 -2.40
N GLU A 135 6.70 8.72 -3.51
CA GLU A 135 7.88 8.40 -4.32
C GLU A 135 7.68 8.57 -5.84
N HIS A 136 6.46 8.36 -6.35
CA HIS A 136 6.18 8.23 -7.78
C HIS A 136 5.82 9.56 -8.49
N GLY A 137 5.40 10.57 -7.74
CA GLY A 137 4.83 11.81 -8.24
C GLY A 137 3.35 11.70 -8.59
N ASP A 138 2.65 12.85 -8.66
CA ASP A 138 1.20 12.86 -8.86
C ASP A 138 0.79 12.60 -10.32
N GLY A 139 1.48 13.25 -11.27
CA GLY A 139 1.19 13.13 -12.70
C GLY A 139 -0.29 13.33 -13.06
N LEU A 140 -0.72 12.85 -14.23
CA LEU A 140 -2.13 12.93 -14.63
C LEU A 140 -3.04 12.04 -13.76
N GLN A 141 -2.49 11.02 -13.11
CA GLN A 141 -3.26 10.03 -12.37
C GLN A 141 -3.78 10.55 -11.03
N ARG A 142 -3.07 11.48 -10.37
CA ARG A 142 -3.39 11.94 -9.01
C ARG A 142 -3.57 13.45 -8.89
N SER A 143 -3.10 14.23 -9.86
CA SER A 143 -3.13 15.71 -9.75
C SER A 143 -4.53 16.29 -9.58
N GLU A 144 -5.59 15.59 -10.00
CA GLU A 144 -6.97 16.03 -9.76
C GLU A 144 -7.32 16.09 -8.25
N LEU A 145 -6.60 15.33 -7.42
CA LEU A 145 -6.82 15.21 -5.97
C LEU A 145 -5.87 16.10 -5.15
N ASN A 146 -4.93 16.80 -5.79
CA ASN A 146 -3.91 17.59 -5.09
C ASN A 146 -4.51 18.69 -4.22
N GLU A 147 -5.62 19.30 -4.65
CA GLU A 147 -6.31 20.30 -3.83
C GLU A 147 -6.89 19.71 -2.54
N THR A 148 -7.32 18.46 -2.55
CA THR A 148 -7.79 17.75 -1.34
C THR A 148 -6.64 17.52 -0.36
N ILE A 149 -5.45 17.21 -0.87
CA ILE A 149 -4.28 16.89 -0.03
C ILE A 149 -3.62 18.16 0.51
N PHE A 150 -3.31 19.12 -0.37
CA PHE A 150 -2.54 20.32 -0.02
C PHE A 150 -3.42 21.50 0.42
N GLY A 151 -4.74 21.40 0.23
CA GLY A 151 -5.66 22.50 0.47
C GLY A 151 -5.60 23.58 -0.62
N PRO A 152 -6.59 24.50 -0.63
CA PRO A 152 -6.76 25.47 -1.71
C PRO A 152 -5.61 26.49 -1.81
N GLU A 153 -5.02 26.90 -0.68
CA GLU A 153 -3.95 27.91 -0.66
C GLU A 153 -2.68 27.40 -1.34
N LEU A 154 -2.16 26.25 -0.91
CA LEU A 154 -0.96 25.66 -1.49
C LEU A 154 -1.20 25.21 -2.93
N TYR A 155 -2.36 24.63 -3.22
CA TYR A 155 -2.69 24.22 -4.58
C TYR A 155 -2.73 25.41 -5.54
N GLN A 156 -3.27 26.56 -5.12
CA GLN A 156 -3.26 27.77 -5.93
C GLN A 156 -1.85 28.34 -6.13
N ALA A 157 -0.94 28.18 -5.16
CA ALA A 157 0.46 28.59 -5.32
C ALA A 157 1.26 27.71 -6.31
N MET A 158 0.82 26.47 -6.53
CA MET A 158 1.46 25.52 -7.47
C MET A 158 0.93 25.65 -8.92
N ARG A 159 -0.16 26.39 -9.13
CA ARG A 159 -0.87 26.51 -10.42
C ARG A 159 -0.31 27.61 -11.32
#